data_AF-A0A494J1T8-F1
#
_entry.id   AF-A0A494J1T8-F1
#
_cell.length_a   1.000
_cell.length_b   1.000
_cell.length_c   1.000
_cell.angle_alpha   90.00
_cell.angle_beta   90.00
_cell.angle_gamma   90.00
#
_symmetry.space_group_name_H-M   'P 1'
#
loop_
_entity.id
_entity.type
_entity.pdbx_description
1 polymer ?
#
loop_
_entity_poly.entity_id
_entity_poly.type
_entity_poly.pdbx_seq_one_letter_code
_entity_poly.pdbx_strand_id
1 'polypeptide(L)' 'MWLNKDNIFRGHNWGKKGDKIKIISISGNAVIFENVKGDRLPCNINDISETEIKPDPIFKSKNKK' A
#
# COMPACT_ATOMS: atom_id res chain seq x y z
N MET A 1 -7.73 5.84 -0.91
CA MET A 1 -7.28 4.68 -0.12
C MET A 1 -5.87 4.36 -0.50
N TRP A 2 -5.06 4.11 0.50
CA TRP A 2 -3.61 3.98 0.40
C TRP A 2 -3.18 2.73 1.13
N LEU A 3 -2.15 2.07 0.65
CA LEU A 3 -1.55 0.95 1.39
C LEU A 3 -0.73 1.49 2.56
N ASN A 4 -1.03 1.05 3.78
CA ASN A 4 -0.25 1.36 4.98
C ASN A 4 0.99 0.47 5.13
N LYS A 5 0.99 -0.66 4.43
CA LYS A 5 2.07 -1.63 4.44
C LYS A 5 2.34 -2.16 3.04
N ASP A 6 3.57 -2.56 2.80
CA ASP A 6 3.91 -3.30 1.58
C ASP A 6 3.10 -4.60 1.53
N ASN A 7 2.34 -4.76 0.45
CA ASN A 7 1.62 -5.99 0.18
C ASN A 7 2.57 -6.96 -0.53
N ILE A 8 3.06 -7.95 0.20
CA ILE A 8 3.98 -8.96 -0.33
C ILE A 8 3.28 -10.32 -0.33
N PHE A 9 3.15 -10.94 -1.50
CA PHE A 9 2.60 -12.28 -1.63
C PHE A 9 3.58 -13.19 -2.34
N ARG A 10 3.90 -14.33 -1.72
CA ARG A 10 4.86 -15.32 -2.24
C ARG A 10 6.21 -14.72 -2.68
N GLY A 11 6.70 -13.70 -1.97
CA GLY A 11 7.97 -13.02 -2.28
C GLY A 11 7.87 -11.95 -3.38
N HIS A 12 6.70 -11.72 -3.96
CA HIS A 12 6.47 -10.63 -4.92
C HIS A 12 5.80 -9.45 -4.23
N ASN A 13 6.34 -8.25 -4.47
CA ASN A 13 5.71 -7.02 -4.01
C ASN A 13 4.57 -6.63 -4.97
N TRP A 14 3.35 -6.67 -4.45
CA TRP A 14 2.08 -6.45 -5.14
C TRP A 14 1.61 -5.00 -5.03
N GLY A 15 2.10 -4.27 -4.03
CA GLY A 15 1.87 -2.85 -3.84
C GLY A 15 2.70 -2.33 -2.67
N LYS A 16 3.26 -1.13 -2.80
CA LYS A 16 4.10 -0.53 -1.76
C LYS A 16 3.27 0.30 -0.78
N LYS A 17 3.78 0.45 0.45
CA LYS A 17 3.26 1.44 1.39
C LYS A 17 3.24 2.82 0.72
N GLY A 18 2.10 3.50 0.82
CA GLY A 18 1.85 4.80 0.19
C GLY A 18 1.37 4.69 -1.26
N ASP A 19 1.19 3.50 -1.83
CA ASP A 19 0.57 3.38 -3.14
C ASP A 19 -0.93 3.65 -3.05
N LYS A 20 -1.42 4.42 -4.02
CA LYS A 20 -2.85 4.67 -4.20
C LYS A 20 -3.51 3.42 -4.76
N ILE A 21 -4.58 2.99 -4.09
CA ILE A 21 -5.35 1.81 -4.46
C ILE A 21 -6.85 2.14 -4.53
N LYS A 22 -7.58 1.34 -5.32
CA LYS A 22 -9.04 1.41 -5.41
C LYS A 22 -9.63 0.13 -4.86
N ILE A 23 -10.44 0.19 -3.79
CA ILE A 23 -11.13 -1.00 -3.30
C ILE A 23 -12.24 -1.39 -4.29
N ILE A 24 -12.25 -2.66 -4.67
CA ILE A 24 -13.25 -3.26 -5.57
C ILE A 24 -14.30 -4.02 -4.76
N SER A 25 -13.85 -4.80 -3.76
CA SER A 25 -14.73 -5.67 -2.97
C SER A 25 -14.17 -5.86 -1.56
N ILE A 26 -15.07 -6.04 -0.59
CA ILE A 26 -14.75 -6.29 0.81
C ILE A 26 -15.51 -7.53 1.26
N SER A 27 -14.82 -8.49 1.87
CA SER A 27 -15.39 -9.71 2.44
C SER A 27 -14.79 -9.95 3.82
N GLY A 28 -15.43 -9.40 4.85
CA GLY A 28 -14.90 -9.39 6.21
C GLY A 28 -13.57 -8.63 6.28
N ASN A 29 -12.51 -9.30 6.74
CA ASN A 29 -11.17 -8.71 6.84
C ASN A 29 -10.38 -8.74 5.52
N ALA A 30 -10.85 -9.50 4.51
CA ALA A 30 -10.21 -9.61 3.21
C ALA A 30 -10.79 -8.57 2.25
N VAL A 31 -9.91 -7.81 1.59
CA VAL A 31 -10.26 -6.75 0.67
C VAL A 31 -9.58 -7.02 -0.66
N ILE A 32 -10.33 -6.88 -1.76
CA ILE A 32 -9.75 -6.88 -3.11
C ILE A 32 -9.60 -5.43 -3.55
N PHE A 33 -8.37 -5.04 -3.86
CA PHE A 33 -8.07 -3.72 -4.39
C PHE A 33 -7.49 -3.79 -5.81
N GLU A 34 -7.66 -2.72 -6.56
CA GLU A 34 -7.02 -2.45 -7.84
C GLU A 34 -5.82 -1.54 -7.61
N ASN A 35 -4.65 -1.94 -8.10
CA ASN A 35 -3.47 -1.07 -8.14
C ASN A 35 -3.50 -0.15 -9.38
N VAL A 36 -2.53 0.76 -9.49
CA VAL A 36 -2.40 1.66 -10.65
C VAL A 36 -2.11 0.94 -11.98
N LYS A 37 -1.68 -0.32 -11.93
CA LYS A 37 -1.44 -1.17 -13.11
C LYS A 37 -2.71 -1.87 -13.60
N GLY A 38 -3.81 -1.79 -12.84
CA GLY A 38 -5.05 -2.50 -13.12
C GLY A 38 -5.09 -3.94 -12.57
N ASP A 39 -4.09 -4.35 -11.77
CA ASP A 39 -4.09 -5.67 -11.15
C ASP A 39 -5.02 -5.69 -9.94
N ARG A 40 -5.75 -6.80 -9.79
CA ARG A 40 -6.68 -7.03 -8.67
C ARG A 40 -6.06 -7.97 -7.66
N LEU A 41 -5.73 -7.42 -6.50
CA LEU A 41 -4.93 -8.12 -5.51
C LEU A 41 -5.66 -8.13 -4.15
N PRO A 42 -5.65 -9.25 -3.42
CA PRO A 42 -6.12 -9.30 -2.06
C PRO A 42 -5.18 -8.57 -1.09
N CYS A 43 -5.77 -7.95 -0.06
CA CYS A 43 -5.12 -7.27 1.05
C CYS A 43 -5.99 -7.40 2.31
N ASN A 44 -5.41 -7.15 3.48
CA ASN A 44 -6.18 -7.03 4.71
C ASN A 44 -6.72 -5.60 4.86
N ILE A 45 -7.95 -5.43 5.35
CA ILE A 45 -8.53 -4.11 5.63
C ILE A 45 -7.63 -3.27 6.56
N ASN A 46 -6.92 -3.91 7.50
CA ASN A 46 -6.02 -3.24 8.45
C ASN A 46 -4.73 -2.71 7.81
N ASP A 47 -4.38 -3.18 6.62
CA ASP A 47 -3.23 -2.72 5.85
C ASP A 47 -3.58 -1.54 4.94
N ILE A 48 -4.83 -1.05 4.98
CA ILE A 48 -5.32 0.05 4.16
C ILE A 48 -5.58 1.27 5.06
N SER A 49 -5.17 2.45 4.60
CA SER A 49 -5.51 3.73 5.23
C SER A 49 -6.38 4.58 4.30
N GLU A 50 -7.33 5.30 4.90
CA GLU A 50 -8.14 6.27 4.16
C GLU A 50 -7.33 7.53 3.81
N THR A 51 -6.38 7.89 4.67
CA THR A 51 -5.53 9.08 4.55
C THR A 51 -4.32 8.84 3.66
N GLU A 52 -3.93 9.90 2.95
CA GLU A 52 -2.64 9.99 2.27
C GLU A 52 -1.51 9.81 3.30
N ILE A 53 -0.80 8.69 3.18
CA ILE A 53 0.46 8.51 3.90
C ILE A 53 1.46 9.38 3.18
N LYS A 54 1.76 10.53 3.78
CA LYS A 54 2.92 11.33 3.36
C LYS A 54 4.11 10.38 3.35
N PRO A 55 4.85 10.24 2.23
CA PRO A 55 6.04 9.41 2.22
C PRO A 55 6.88 9.81 3.43
N ASP A 56 7.24 8.83 4.25
CA ASP A 56 8.13 9.04 5.40
C ASP A 56 9.28 9.93 4.90
N PRO A 57 9.59 11.05 5.59
CA PRO A 57 10.58 11.99 5.10
C PRO A 57 11.85 11.20 4.84
N ILE A 58 12.20 11.06 3.55
CA ILE A 58 13.42 10.41 3.09
C ILE A 58 14.51 10.92 4.00
N PHE A 59 15.10 9.99 4.75
CA PHE A 59 16.13 10.25 5.73
C PHE A 59 17.11 11.25 5.11
N LYS A 60 17.15 12.49 5.64
CA LYS A 60 18.19 13.45 5.30
C LYS A 60 19.51 12.77 5.65
N SER A 61 20.15 12.12 4.69
CA SER A 61 21.52 11.68 4.84
C SER A 61 22.37 12.94 4.94
N LYS A 62 22.72 13.26 6.18
CA LYS A 62 23.74 14.24 6.52
C LYS A 62 25.08 13.75 5.97
N ASN A 63 25.60 14.44 4.97
CA ASN A 63 27.05 14.67 4.81
C ASN A 63 27.13 16.19 4.60
N LYS A 64 27.36 17.05 5.60
CA LYS A 64 28.43 17.16 6.60
C LYS A 64 29.81 17.34 5.95
N LYS A 65 30.13 18.61 5.71
CA LYS A 65 31.41 19.26 5.41
C LYS A 65 32.05 18.96 4.06
#